data_AF-A0A9P1BTR0-F1
#
_entry.id   AF-A0A9P1BTR0-F1
#
_cell.length_a   1.000
_cell.length_b   1.000
_cell.length_c   1.000
_cell.angle_alpha   90.00
_cell.angle_beta   90.00
_cell.angle_gamma   90.00
#
_symmetry.space_group_name_H-M   'P 1'
#
loop_
_entity.id
_entity.type
_entity.pdbx_description
1 polymer ?
#
loop_
_entity_poly.entity_id
_entity_poly.type
_entity_poly.pdbx_seq_one_letter_code
_entity_poly.pdbx_strand_id
1 'polypeptide(L)'
;MSILGTSFNMELAGRNAGSMFGPGIYMAESSVKADEYARDDTSGSYAGLFAVLFCRTLVGRALQVTDPADYGPLVTAGDFHSVVGDREKAVGTFREFVFFHEESIYPEFAVFYRREM
;
A
#
# COMPACT_ATOMS: atom_id res chain seq x y z
N MET A 1 16.95 -6.21 -2.52
CA MET A 1 16.71 -4.77 -2.80
C MET A 1 15.61 -4.29 -1.88
N SER A 2 15.73 -3.07 -1.34
CA SER A 2 14.74 -2.48 -0.43
C SER A 2 13.97 -1.36 -1.13
N ILE A 3 12.75 -1.07 -0.67
CA ILE A 3 11.92 0.02 -1.21
C ILE A 3 12.66 1.37 -1.14
N LEU A 4 13.43 1.64 -0.10
CA LEU A 4 14.17 2.89 0.02
C LEU A 4 15.34 3.03 -0.98
N GLY A 5 15.90 1.91 -1.46
CA GLY A 5 17.03 1.92 -2.39
C GLY A 5 16.61 1.87 -3.86
N THR A 6 15.48 1.22 -4.16
CA THR A 6 15.05 0.95 -5.53
C THR A 6 13.58 1.26 -5.78
N SER A 7 12.91 1.95 -4.86
CA SER A 7 11.47 2.22 -4.89
C SER A 7 10.62 0.93 -4.95
N PHE A 8 9.32 1.05 -5.16
CA PHE A 8 8.38 -0.07 -5.14
C PHE A 8 8.44 -0.86 -6.45
N ASN A 9 8.92 -2.10 -6.39
CA ASN A 9 8.96 -2.98 -7.56
C ASN A 9 7.59 -3.63 -7.82
N MET A 10 6.94 -3.23 -8.91
CA MET A 10 5.65 -3.77 -9.37
C MET A 10 5.65 -5.29 -9.60
N GLU A 11 6.79 -5.91 -9.91
CA GLU A 11 6.89 -7.37 -10.06
C GLU A 11 6.59 -8.10 -8.75
N LEU A 12 6.73 -7.44 -7.60
CA LEU A 12 6.46 -8.00 -6.27
C LEU A 12 5.00 -7.79 -5.82
N ALA A 13 4.21 -7.02 -6.56
CA ALA A 13 2.83 -6.73 -6.22
C ALA A 13 1.99 -8.01 -6.11
N GLY A 14 1.17 -8.11 -5.05
CA GLY A 14 0.31 -9.27 -4.78
C GLY A 14 1.02 -10.56 -4.34
N ARG A 15 2.36 -10.59 -4.17
CA ARG A 15 3.09 -11.83 -3.79
C ARG A 15 3.05 -12.16 -2.30
N ASN A 16 2.96 -11.15 -1.42
CA ASN A 16 3.08 -11.35 0.04
C ASN A 16 1.72 -11.55 0.72
N ALA A 17 0.75 -10.71 0.37
CA ALA A 17 -0.58 -10.71 0.94
C ALA A 17 -1.58 -10.24 -0.12
N GLY A 18 -2.82 -10.72 -0.01
CA GLY A 18 -3.79 -10.77 -1.11
C GLY A 18 -3.98 -9.49 -1.92
N SER A 19 -4.39 -9.66 -3.18
CA SER A 19 -4.60 -8.61 -4.18
C SER A 19 -6.09 -8.32 -4.39
N MET A 20 -6.79 -7.88 -3.33
CA MET A 20 -8.25 -7.70 -3.33
C MET A 20 -8.78 -6.84 -4.50
N PHE A 21 -8.01 -5.83 -4.89
CA PHE A 21 -8.34 -4.89 -5.97
C PHE A 21 -7.37 -4.99 -7.16
N GLY A 22 -6.69 -6.12 -7.31
CA GLY A 22 -5.67 -6.37 -8.33
C GLY A 22 -4.23 -6.31 -7.80
N PRO A 23 -3.25 -6.81 -8.57
CA PRO A 23 -1.84 -6.88 -8.17
C PRO A 23 -1.14 -5.52 -8.32
N GLY A 24 -1.47 -4.58 -7.43
CA GLY A 24 -0.84 -3.26 -7.35
C GLY A 24 -0.09 -3.02 -6.04
N ILE A 25 0.40 -1.80 -5.87
CA ILE A 25 1.01 -1.32 -4.62
C ILE A 25 -0.10 -0.73 -3.75
N TYR A 26 -0.27 -1.27 -2.55
CA TYR A 26 -1.33 -0.89 -1.62
C TYR A 26 -0.82 0.14 -0.61
N MET A 27 -1.62 1.18 -0.40
CA MET A 27 -1.45 2.19 0.63
C MET A 27 -2.72 2.28 1.48
N ALA A 28 -2.60 2.81 2.69
CA ALA A 28 -3.72 3.10 3.56
C ALA A 28 -3.54 4.48 4.21
N GLU A 29 -4.65 5.15 4.48
CA GLU A 29 -4.65 6.41 5.25
C GLU A 29 -4.43 6.16 6.76
N SER A 30 -4.71 4.94 7.21
CA SER A 30 -4.54 4.52 8.60
C SER A 30 -3.22 3.81 8.80
N SER A 31 -2.42 4.29 9.76
CA SER A 31 -1.19 3.61 10.18
C SER A 31 -1.47 2.23 10.80
N VAL A 32 -2.64 2.05 11.43
CA VAL A 32 -3.06 0.75 11.98
C VAL A 32 -3.23 -0.27 10.86
N LYS A 33 -3.83 0.12 9.74
CA LYS A 33 -3.99 -0.77 8.58
C LYS A 33 -2.64 -1.14 7.97
N ALA A 34 -1.73 -0.17 7.82
CA ALA A 34 -0.39 -0.42 7.31
C ALA A 34 0.42 -1.33 8.27
N ASP A 35 0.27 -1.15 9.58
CA ASP A 35 0.92 -1.94 10.63
C ASP A 35 0.55 -3.44 10.58
N GLU A 36 -0.64 -3.80 10.09
CA GLU A 36 -1.04 -5.21 9.89
C GLU A 36 -0.05 -5.99 9.00
N TYR A 37 0.69 -5.28 8.14
CA TYR A 37 1.68 -5.85 7.22
C TYR A 37 3.12 -5.68 7.71
N ALA A 38 3.34 -4.91 8.79
CA ALA A 38 4.65 -4.69 9.37
C ALA A 38 5.09 -5.90 10.20
N ARG A 39 6.39 -6.22 10.12
CA ARG A 39 7.07 -7.19 10.98
C ARG A 39 8.22 -6.48 11.67
N ASP A 40 8.46 -6.83 12.93
CA ASP A 40 9.61 -6.35 13.66
C ASP A 40 10.90 -6.94 13.10
N ASP A 41 11.98 -6.18 13.22
CA ASP A 41 13.31 -6.75 13.01
C ASP A 41 13.66 -7.67 14.19
N THR A 42 14.08 -8.89 13.89
CA THR A 42 14.38 -9.91 14.91
C THR A 42 15.83 -9.84 15.39
N SER A 43 16.68 -9.01 14.77
CA SER A 43 18.10 -8.93 15.09
C SER A 43 18.73 -7.57 14.74
N GLY A 44 20.00 -7.36 15.12
CA GLY A 44 20.74 -6.15 14.73
C GLY A 44 20.31 -4.86 15.45
N SER A 45 20.75 -3.72 14.91
CA SER A 45 20.57 -2.40 15.54
C SER A 45 19.12 -1.91 15.59
N TYR A 46 18.22 -2.51 14.81
CA TYR A 46 16.79 -2.19 14.78
C TYR A 46 15.93 -3.27 15.45
N ALA A 47 16.54 -4.22 16.17
CA ALA A 47 15.81 -5.32 16.80
C ALA A 47 14.61 -4.84 17.66
N GLY A 48 13.46 -5.45 17.45
CA GLY A 48 12.19 -5.12 18.11
C GLY A 48 11.52 -3.84 17.60
N LEU A 49 12.04 -3.20 16.55
CA LEU A 49 11.38 -2.08 15.88
C LEU A 49 10.60 -2.57 14.67
N PHE A 50 9.41 -2.00 14.50
CA PHE A 50 8.61 -2.09 13.28
C PHE A 50 8.94 -0.89 12.39
N ALA A 51 8.60 -0.99 11.10
CA ALA A 51 8.71 0.11 10.16
C ALA A 51 7.47 0.21 9.28
N VAL A 52 6.99 1.45 9.09
CA VAL A 52 6.01 1.82 8.05
C VAL A 52 6.59 2.93 7.18
N LEU A 53 6.17 2.96 5.91
CA LEU A 53 6.54 4.02 4.98
C LEU A 53 5.43 5.06 4.92
N PHE A 54 5.78 6.32 5.10
CA PHE A 54 4.89 7.44 4.80
C PHE A 54 5.20 7.93 3.39
N CYS A 55 4.27 7.71 2.48
CA CYS A 55 4.46 7.95 1.05
C CYS A 55 3.66 9.17 0.60
N ARG A 56 4.27 9.99 -0.27
CA ARG A 56 3.54 10.95 -1.09
C ARG A 56 3.06 10.25 -2.34
N THR A 57 1.77 10.38 -2.63
CA THR A 57 1.15 9.65 -3.75
C THR A 57 0.35 10.57 -4.67
N LEU A 58 0.41 10.31 -5.98
CA LEU A 58 -0.40 10.94 -7.00
C LEU A 58 -1.66 10.10 -7.25
N VAL A 59 -2.76 10.43 -6.56
CA VAL A 59 -4.03 9.68 -6.68
C VAL A 59 -4.71 9.92 -8.03
N GLY A 60 -4.66 11.15 -8.54
CA GLY A 60 -5.29 11.50 -9.82
C GLY A 60 -6.80 11.22 -9.85
N ARG A 61 -7.30 10.75 -11.00
CA ARG A 61 -8.69 10.26 -11.13
C ARG A 61 -8.77 8.84 -10.58
N ALA A 62 -9.24 8.70 -9.35
CA ALA A 62 -9.44 7.42 -8.69
C ALA A 62 -10.73 6.71 -9.16
N LEU A 63 -10.62 5.40 -9.41
CA LEU A 63 -11.76 4.49 -9.53
C LEU A 63 -12.19 4.05 -8.13
N GLN A 64 -13.36 4.48 -7.67
CA GLN A 64 -13.90 4.05 -6.37
C GLN A 64 -14.69 2.75 -6.51
N VAL A 65 -14.38 1.77 -5.68
CA VAL A 65 -14.98 0.43 -5.71
C VAL A 65 -15.21 -0.09 -4.29
N THR A 66 -16.22 -0.94 -4.11
CA THR A 66 -16.48 -1.63 -2.83
C THR A 66 -16.19 -3.13 -2.91
N ASP A 67 -16.38 -3.72 -4.08
CA ASP A 67 -16.30 -5.16 -4.31
C ASP A 67 -14.90 -5.59 -4.75
N PRO A 68 -14.41 -6.76 -4.33
CA PRO A 68 -13.14 -7.32 -4.80
C PRO A 68 -13.18 -7.67 -6.29
N ALA A 69 -12.19 -7.22 -7.05
CA ALA A 69 -11.91 -7.63 -8.44
C ALA A 69 -10.51 -7.17 -8.86
N ASP A 70 -10.03 -7.62 -10.02
CA ASP A 70 -8.84 -7.01 -10.62
C ASP A 70 -9.22 -5.77 -11.44
N TYR A 71 -8.94 -4.60 -10.88
CA TYR A 71 -9.20 -3.30 -11.52
C TYR A 71 -7.95 -2.71 -12.18
N GLY A 72 -6.80 -3.36 -12.07
CA GLY A 72 -5.54 -2.90 -12.66
C GLY A 72 -5.65 -2.56 -14.15
N PRO A 73 -6.31 -3.38 -14.98
CA PRO A 73 -6.49 -3.08 -16.41
C PRO A 73 -7.19 -1.75 -16.70
N LEU A 74 -8.09 -1.27 -15.84
CA LEU A 74 -8.78 0.01 -16.03
C LEU A 74 -7.88 1.21 -15.71
N VAL A 75 -6.92 1.02 -14.79
CA VAL A 75 -5.91 2.04 -14.49
C VAL A 75 -4.86 2.07 -15.60
N THR A 76 -4.33 0.92 -15.99
CA THR A 76 -3.26 0.85 -17.00
C THR A 76 -3.74 1.17 -18.42
N ALA A 77 -5.04 1.05 -18.70
CA ALA A 77 -5.65 1.56 -19.93
C ALA A 77 -5.74 3.10 -19.98
N GLY A 78 -5.62 3.79 -18.84
CA GLY A 78 -5.60 5.26 -18.75
C GLY A 78 -6.96 5.92 -18.45
N ASP A 79 -8.04 5.15 -18.24
CA ASP A 79 -9.34 5.70 -17.85
C ASP A 79 -9.30 6.30 -16.43
N PHE A 80 -8.46 5.70 -15.57
CA PHE A 80 -8.22 6.04 -14.18
C PHE A 80 -6.72 6.03 -13.87
N HIS A 81 -6.33 6.62 -12.73
CA HIS A 81 -4.93 6.72 -12.31
C HIS A 81 -4.62 5.88 -11.07
N SER A 82 -5.65 5.51 -10.31
CA SER A 82 -5.56 4.65 -9.14
C SER A 82 -6.91 3.99 -8.85
N VAL A 83 -6.92 3.04 -7.93
CA VAL A 83 -8.14 2.46 -7.35
C VAL A 83 -8.25 2.89 -5.88
N VAL A 84 -9.47 3.21 -5.45
CA VAL A 84 -9.80 3.41 -4.03
C VAL A 84 -10.82 2.34 -3.65
N GLY A 85 -10.34 1.35 -2.90
CA GLY A 85 -11.19 0.35 -2.26
C GLY A 85 -11.86 0.95 -1.03
N ASP A 86 -13.13 1.32 -1.16
CA ASP A 86 -13.92 1.92 -0.07
C ASP A 86 -14.44 0.84 0.88
N ARG A 87 -13.51 0.28 1.67
CA ARG A 87 -13.82 -0.76 2.66
C ARG A 87 -14.51 -0.19 3.90
N GLU A 88 -14.43 1.11 4.12
CA GLU A 88 -15.19 1.81 5.16
C GLU A 88 -16.68 1.68 4.86
N LYS A 89 -17.09 2.02 3.65
CA LYS A 89 -18.47 1.84 3.19
C LYS A 89 -18.88 0.36 3.11
N ALA A 90 -17.99 -0.52 2.67
CA ALA A 90 -18.33 -1.92 2.44
C ALA A 90 -18.51 -2.72 3.73
N VAL A 91 -17.59 -2.57 4.70
CA VAL A 91 -17.57 -3.39 5.93
C VAL A 91 -17.11 -2.65 7.19
N GLY A 92 -17.00 -1.31 7.16
CA GLY A 92 -16.62 -0.51 8.32
C GLY A 92 -15.14 -0.59 8.70
N THR A 93 -14.25 -0.82 7.73
CA THR A 93 -12.78 -0.80 7.94
C THR A 93 -12.10 0.35 7.17
N PHE A 94 -10.79 0.31 6.97
CA PHE A 94 -10.02 1.40 6.37
C PHE A 94 -10.05 1.36 4.84
N ARG A 95 -10.12 2.52 4.20
CA ARG A 95 -9.96 2.62 2.75
C ARG A 95 -8.54 2.27 2.33
N GLU A 96 -8.44 1.59 1.21
CA GLU A 96 -7.17 1.16 0.63
C GLU A 96 -6.99 1.81 -0.76
N PHE A 97 -5.79 2.32 -1.03
CA PHE A 97 -5.44 2.97 -2.28
C PHE A 97 -4.47 2.07 -3.03
N VAL A 98 -4.80 1.75 -4.27
CA VAL A 98 -4.00 0.83 -5.09
C VAL A 98 -3.49 1.54 -6.32
N PHE A 99 -2.17 1.45 -6.50
CA PHE A 99 -1.45 2.07 -7.61
C PHE A 99 -0.82 1.00 -8.49
N PHE A 100 -0.83 1.25 -9.80
CA PHE A 100 -0.31 0.34 -10.82
C PHE A 100 0.87 0.92 -11.60
N HIS A 101 1.26 2.16 -11.25
CA HIS A 101 2.42 2.86 -11.77
C HIS A 101 3.29 3.26 -10.56
N GLU A 102 4.55 2.85 -10.58
CA GLU A 102 5.51 3.12 -9.50
C GLU A 102 5.74 4.63 -9.35
N GLU A 103 5.75 5.35 -10.46
CA GLU A 103 5.99 6.80 -10.53
C GLU A 103 4.90 7.61 -9.81
N SER A 104 3.76 6.99 -9.50
CA SER A 104 2.70 7.61 -8.70
C SER A 104 3.03 7.66 -7.21
N ILE A 105 4.15 7.07 -6.76
CA ILE A 105 4.48 6.90 -5.35
C ILE A 105 5.91 7.38 -5.08
N TYR A 106 6.07 8.19 -4.03
CA TYR A 106 7.36 8.58 -3.49
C TYR A 106 7.43 8.22 -1.99
N PRO A 107 8.29 7.28 -1.57
CA PRO A 107 8.52 7.00 -0.15
C PRO A 107 9.24 8.19 0.50
N GLU A 108 8.48 9.05 1.20
CA GLU A 108 9.01 10.32 1.73
C GLU A 108 9.68 10.13 3.09
N PHE A 109 9.11 9.26 3.94
CA PHE A 109 9.68 8.94 5.25
C PHE A 109 9.60 7.45 5.57
N ALA A 110 10.60 6.95 6.27
CA ALA A 110 10.55 5.66 6.97
C ALA A 110 10.37 5.93 8.47
N VAL A 111 9.28 5.42 9.04
CA VAL A 111 8.92 5.63 10.44
C VAL A 111 9.18 4.34 11.20
N PHE A 112 10.12 4.38 12.14
CA PHE A 112 10.41 3.27 13.05
C PHE A 112 9.66 3.44 14.37
N TYR A 113 9.05 2.38 14.88
CA TYR A 113 8.24 2.42 16.10
C TYR A 113 8.23 1.08 16.84
N ARG A 114 7.65 1.10 18.05
CA ARG A 114 7.30 -0.09 18.83
C ARG A 114 5.79 -0.10 19.06
N ARG A 115 5.20 -1.28 19.16
CA ARG A 115 3.80 -1.43 19.60
C ARG A 115 3.79 -1.40 21.13
N GLU A 116 2.97 -0.52 21.70
CA GLU A 116 2.63 -0.61 23.12
C GLU A 116 1.51 -1.66 23.27
N MET A 117 1.66 -2.53 24.26
CA MET A 117 0.68 -3.55 24.63
C MET A 117 -0.22 -3.04 25.75
#